data_AF-A0A658K918-F1
#
_entry.id   AF-A0A658K918-F1
#
_cell.length_a   1.000
_cell.length_b   1.000
_cell.length_c   1.000
_cell.angle_alpha   90.00
_cell.angle_beta   90.00
_cell.angle_gamma   90.00
#
_symmetry.space_group_name_H-M   'P 1'
#
loop_
_entity.id
_entity.type
_entity.pdbx_description
1 polymer ?
#
loop_
_entity_poly.entity_id
_entity_poly.type
_entity_poly.pdbx_seq_one_letter_code
_entity_poly.pdbx_strand_id
1 'polypeptide(L)'
;MGLIKPEELPDGVTYLGYLNDPGVDLYGYDEWYLDDEGDEQPMIPAGGLILGATSTRNAMLYGAIQDLEAIESGLVEAARFPKSWTTQEPSARWLKLQSAALAGLLEPDAFIYAKVV
;
A
#
# COMPACT_ATOMS: atom_id res chain seq x y z
N MET A 1 26.75 -7.48 -18.94
CA MET A 1 26.62 -6.00 -18.99
C MET A 1 25.15 -5.66 -18.86
N GLY A 2 24.72 -4.91 -17.83
CA GLY A 2 23.30 -4.63 -17.56
C GLY A 2 22.59 -3.83 -18.67
N LEU A 3 21.25 -3.82 -18.63
CA LEU A 3 20.38 -3.03 -19.50
C LEU A 3 19.88 -1.82 -18.73
N ILE A 4 20.07 -0.61 -19.26
CA ILE A 4 19.49 0.61 -18.70
C ILE A 4 18.34 1.02 -19.61
N LYS A 5 17.12 1.09 -19.06
CA LYS A 5 15.92 1.48 -19.80
C LYS A 5 14.95 2.21 -18.86
N PRO A 6 15.16 3.52 -18.62
CA PRO A 6 14.29 4.30 -17.77
C PRO A 6 12.87 4.33 -18.35
N GLU A 7 11.90 3.89 -17.58
CA GLU A 7 10.49 3.89 -17.94
C GLU A 7 9.66 4.31 -16.73
N GLU A 8 8.91 5.40 -16.87
CA GLU A 8 7.97 5.86 -15.85
C GLU A 8 6.79 4.89 -15.80
N LEU A 9 6.53 4.35 -14.61
CA LEU A 9 5.39 3.52 -14.29
C LEU A 9 4.37 4.35 -13.49
N PRO A 10 3.12 3.88 -13.37
CA PRO A 10 2.15 4.50 -12.46
C PRO A 10 2.65 4.56 -11.01
N ASP A 11 1.99 5.40 -10.22
CA ASP A 11 2.18 5.47 -8.75
C ASP A 11 3.62 5.82 -8.33
N GLY A 12 4.27 6.74 -9.05
CA GLY A 12 5.59 7.28 -8.65
C GLY A 12 6.75 6.29 -8.75
N VAL A 13 6.57 5.16 -9.44
CA VAL A 13 7.61 4.17 -9.69
C VAL A 13 8.32 4.48 -11.01
N THR A 14 9.65 4.42 -11.03
CA THR A 14 10.43 4.48 -12.27
C THR A 14 11.25 3.20 -12.40
N TYR A 15 11.03 2.43 -13.46
CA TYR A 15 11.93 1.32 -13.78
C TYR A 15 13.24 1.89 -14.35
N LEU A 16 14.38 1.55 -13.76
CA LEU A 16 15.69 2.08 -14.17
C LEU A 16 16.39 1.12 -15.15
N GLY A 17 16.19 -0.19 -14.98
CA GLY A 17 16.81 -1.22 -15.80
C GLY A 17 17.13 -2.50 -15.04
N TYR A 18 17.91 -3.36 -15.67
CA TYR A 18 18.28 -4.69 -15.19
C TYR A 18 19.80 -4.83 -15.05
N LEU A 19 20.26 -5.26 -13.88
CA LEU A 19 21.65 -5.55 -13.59
C LEU A 19 21.92 -7.04 -13.81
N ASN A 20 22.68 -7.38 -14.86
CA ASN A 20 22.96 -8.78 -15.25
C ASN A 20 23.70 -9.62 -14.20
N ASP A 21 24.47 -8.97 -13.33
CA ASP A 21 25.14 -9.59 -12.18
C ASP A 21 24.97 -8.61 -11.00
N PRO A 22 24.16 -8.93 -9.97
CA PRO A 22 23.69 -10.26 -9.56
C PRO A 22 22.36 -10.75 -10.16
N GLY A 23 21.81 -10.08 -11.19
CA GLY A 23 20.57 -10.49 -11.84
C GLY A 23 19.32 -9.86 -11.23
N VAL A 24 19.34 -8.55 -11.01
CA VAL A 24 18.29 -7.80 -10.29
C VAL A 24 17.71 -6.66 -11.13
N ASP A 25 16.41 -6.42 -10.98
CA ASP A 25 15.73 -5.25 -11.52
C ASP A 25 15.86 -4.06 -10.58
N LEU A 26 16.06 -2.87 -11.15
CA LEU A 26 16.23 -1.62 -10.42
C LEU A 26 15.01 -0.73 -10.62
N TYR A 27 14.46 -0.25 -9.51
CA TYR A 27 13.34 0.67 -9.47
C TYR A 27 13.69 1.88 -8.60
N GLY A 28 13.33 3.08 -9.07
CA GLY A 28 13.22 4.29 -8.25
C GLY A 28 11.79 4.42 -7.75
N TYR A 29 11.63 4.93 -6.53
CA TYR A 29 10.33 5.12 -5.91
C TYR A 29 10.31 6.42 -5.11
N ASP A 30 9.50 7.37 -5.56
CA ASP A 30 9.51 8.75 -5.09
C ASP A 30 8.11 9.22 -4.65
N GLU A 31 7.33 8.33 -4.01
CA GLU A 31 6.00 8.67 -3.51
C GLU A 31 6.04 9.27 -2.10
N TRP A 32 5.10 10.17 -1.83
CA TRP A 32 4.97 10.92 -0.58
C TRP A 32 3.57 10.74 0.01
N TYR A 33 3.48 10.74 1.33
CA TYR A 33 2.22 10.70 2.06
C TYR A 33 2.12 11.87 3.04
N LEU A 34 0.89 12.23 3.40
CA LEU A 34 0.61 13.20 4.46
C LEU A 34 0.47 12.43 5.78
N ASP A 35 1.21 12.83 6.81
CA ASP A 35 1.03 12.28 8.15
C ASP A 35 -0.18 12.89 8.88
N ASP A 36 -0.41 12.45 10.12
CA ASP A 36 -1.52 12.91 10.96
C ASP A 36 -1.42 14.40 11.33
N GLU A 37 -0.23 14.99 11.22
CA GLU A 37 0.07 16.38 11.56
C GLU A 37 -0.07 17.30 10.33
N GLY A 38 -0.20 16.71 9.14
CA GLY A 38 -0.33 17.44 7.88
C GLY A 38 1.01 17.73 7.21
N ASP A 39 2.09 17.07 7.62
CA ASP A 39 3.41 17.22 7.03
C ASP A 39 3.65 16.13 5.97
N GLU A 40 4.33 16.50 4.88
CA GLU A 40 4.68 15.58 3.80
C GLU A 40 5.88 14.71 4.19
N GLN A 41 5.70 13.40 4.14
CA GLN A 41 6.73 12.40 4.44
C GLN A 41 7.00 11.51 3.23
N PRO A 42 8.27 11.20 2.92
CA PRO A 42 8.58 10.26 1.84
C PRO A 42 8.21 8.84 2.29
N MET A 43 7.59 8.08 1.39
CA MET A 43 7.13 6.73 1.68
C MET A 43 8.29 5.74 1.87
N ILE A 44 9.42 5.99 1.20
CA ILE A 44 10.72 5.38 1.53
C ILE A 44 11.67 6.50 1.99
N PRO A 45 12.22 6.44 3.22
CA PRO A 45 13.14 7.46 3.71
C PRO A 45 14.39 7.60 2.82
N ALA A 46 14.97 8.80 2.79
CA ALA A 46 16.19 9.08 2.03
C ALA A 46 17.34 8.12 2.41
N GLY A 47 18.02 7.58 1.39
CA GLY A 47 19.05 6.56 1.54
C GLY A 47 18.51 5.17 1.85
N GLY A 48 17.19 4.97 1.90
CA GLY A 48 16.56 3.67 2.05
C GLY A 48 16.62 2.87 0.75
N LEU A 49 17.05 1.62 0.85
CA LEU A 49 17.06 0.65 -0.23
C LEU A 49 16.33 -0.61 0.23
N ILE A 50 15.39 -1.08 -0.58
CA ILE A 50 14.67 -2.33 -0.36
C ILE A 50 15.10 -3.32 -1.45
N LEU A 51 15.53 -4.51 -1.04
CA LEU A 51 15.71 -5.65 -1.92
C LEU A 51 14.71 -6.72 -1.52
N GLY A 52 13.94 -7.22 -2.48
CA GLY A 52 12.97 -8.28 -2.21
C GLY A 52 12.61 -9.10 -3.43
N ALA A 53 12.03 -10.27 -3.19
CA ALA A 53 11.53 -11.13 -4.25
C ALA A 53 10.09 -10.76 -4.65
N THR A 54 9.84 -10.72 -5.96
CA THR A 54 8.50 -10.47 -6.53
C THR A 54 7.59 -11.70 -6.43
N SER A 55 8.15 -12.90 -6.27
CA SER A 55 7.40 -14.16 -6.17
C SER A 55 6.95 -14.51 -4.75
N THR A 56 6.77 -13.51 -3.88
CA THR A 56 6.33 -13.71 -2.49
C THR A 56 4.82 -13.81 -2.40
N ARG A 57 4.33 -14.53 -1.40
CA ARG A 57 2.89 -14.75 -1.16
C ARG A 57 2.27 -13.70 -0.24
N ASN A 58 2.94 -12.56 -0.09
CA ASN A 58 2.42 -11.45 0.71
C ASN A 58 1.09 -10.96 0.12
N ALA A 59 0.16 -10.58 1.00
CA ALA A 59 -1.18 -10.23 0.59
C ALA A 59 -1.78 -9.16 1.51
N MET A 60 -2.70 -8.37 0.98
CA MET A 60 -3.57 -7.55 1.81
C MET A 60 -4.60 -8.47 2.49
N LEU A 61 -4.58 -8.46 3.81
CA LEU A 61 -5.55 -9.16 4.65
C LEU A 61 -6.63 -8.18 5.08
N TYR A 62 -7.87 -8.65 5.20
CA TYR A 62 -9.00 -7.84 5.61
C TYR A 62 -9.71 -8.50 6.77
N GLY A 63 -9.74 -7.80 7.91
CA GLY A 63 -10.51 -8.21 9.07
C GLY A 63 -12.02 -8.04 8.84
N ALA A 64 -12.81 -8.74 9.65
CA ALA A 64 -14.26 -8.64 9.61
C ALA A 64 -14.73 -7.24 10.03
N ILE A 65 -15.63 -6.65 9.23
CA ILE A 65 -16.23 -5.34 9.51
C ILE A 65 -17.21 -5.46 10.69
N GLN A 66 -17.03 -4.62 11.70
CA GLN A 66 -17.81 -4.64 12.96
C GLN A 66 -19.05 -3.72 12.94
N ASP A 67 -19.47 -3.24 11.76
CA ASP A 67 -20.69 -2.42 11.65
C ASP A 67 -21.93 -3.32 11.73
N LEU A 68 -22.97 -2.88 12.43
CA LEU A 68 -24.20 -3.65 12.61
C LEU A 68 -24.85 -4.00 11.26
N GLU A 69 -24.89 -3.07 10.31
CA GLU A 69 -25.47 -3.32 8.98
C GLU A 69 -24.62 -4.31 8.17
N ALA A 70 -23.29 -4.30 8.36
CA ALA A 70 -22.41 -5.28 7.72
C ALA A 70 -22.64 -6.69 8.31
N ILE A 71 -22.83 -6.78 9.62
CA ILE A 71 -23.12 -8.05 10.32
C ILE A 71 -24.49 -8.60 9.90
N GLU A 72 -25.54 -7.76 9.91
CA GLU A 72 -26.90 -8.16 9.55
C GLU A 72 -27.02 -8.56 8.07
N SER A 73 -26.28 -7.89 7.18
CA SER A 73 -26.23 -8.24 5.76
C SER A 73 -25.34 -9.44 5.42
N GLY A 74 -24.53 -9.92 6.39
CA GLY A 74 -23.53 -10.95 6.17
C GLY A 74 -22.31 -10.50 5.36
N LEU A 75 -22.17 -9.20 5.07
CA LEU A 75 -21.06 -8.61 4.31
C LEU A 75 -19.87 -8.22 5.21
N VAL A 76 -19.59 -9.03 6.23
CA VAL A 76 -18.50 -8.77 7.18
C VAL A 76 -17.11 -8.96 6.56
N GLU A 77 -16.99 -9.85 5.57
CA GLU A 77 -15.75 -10.13 4.84
C GLU A 77 -15.65 -9.25 3.58
N ALA A 78 -15.54 -7.95 3.77
CA ALA A 78 -15.41 -6.99 2.68
C ALA A 78 -14.08 -6.22 2.77
N ALA A 79 -13.41 -6.04 1.63
CA ALA A 79 -12.24 -5.17 1.57
C ALA A 79 -12.60 -3.72 1.93
N ARG A 80 -13.79 -3.28 1.52
CA ARG A 80 -14.37 -1.97 1.82
C ARG A 80 -15.89 -2.11 1.98
N PHE A 81 -16.44 -1.58 3.06
CA PHE A 81 -17.88 -1.55 3.33
C PHE A 81 -18.40 -0.11 3.24
N PRO A 82 -19.09 0.27 2.15
CA PRO A 82 -19.69 1.59 2.00
C PRO A 82 -21.04 1.64 2.72
N LYS A 83 -21.26 2.73 3.45
CA LYS A 83 -22.50 3.00 4.18
C LYS A 83 -22.95 4.44 3.95
N SER A 84 -24.24 4.64 3.72
CA SER A 84 -24.81 5.98 3.57
C SER A 84 -26.15 6.07 4.27
N TRP A 85 -26.36 7.14 5.04
CA TRP A 85 -27.60 7.39 5.76
C TRP A 85 -27.91 8.89 5.78
N THR A 86 -29.16 9.23 6.04
CA THR A 86 -29.62 10.61 6.19
C THR A 86 -29.92 10.88 7.67
N THR A 87 -29.52 12.06 8.15
CA THR A 87 -29.91 12.60 9.45
C THR A 87 -30.89 13.74 9.21
N GLN A 88 -31.98 13.81 9.97
CA GLN A 88 -32.98 14.86 9.79
C GLN A 88 -32.53 16.21 10.37
N GLU A 89 -31.84 16.20 11.51
CA GLU A 89 -31.36 17.41 12.19
C GLU A 89 -29.93 17.18 12.75
N PRO A 90 -28.88 17.78 12.16
CA PRO A 90 -28.90 18.60 10.94
C PRO A 90 -29.30 17.77 9.72
N SER A 91 -30.02 18.39 8.78
CA SER A 91 -30.44 17.75 7.53
C SER A 91 -29.25 17.52 6.62
N ALA A 92 -28.62 16.35 6.74
CA ALA A 92 -27.42 15.98 6.02
C ALA A 92 -27.46 14.51 5.59
N ARG A 93 -26.81 14.21 4.46
CA ARG A 93 -26.51 12.83 4.04
C ARG A 93 -25.06 12.53 4.38
N TRP A 94 -24.87 11.46 5.12
CA TRP A 94 -23.56 10.97 5.49
C TRP A 94 -23.14 9.84 4.53
N LEU A 95 -21.84 9.75 4.33
CA LEU A 95 -21.18 8.66 3.64
C LEU A 95 -20.01 8.22 4.51
N LYS A 96 -19.90 6.92 4.73
CA LYS A 96 -18.81 6.29 5.48
C LYS A 96 -18.30 5.11 4.67
N LEU A 97 -16.98 4.99 4.60
CA LEU A 97 -16.32 3.81 4.06
C LEU A 97 -15.53 3.16 5.19
N GLN A 98 -15.80 1.90 5.46
CA GLN A 98 -15.09 1.15 6.49
C GLN A 98 -14.18 0.11 5.83
N SER A 99 -12.97 -0.06 6.36
CA SER A 99 -12.05 -1.11 5.98
C SER A 99 -11.22 -1.48 7.21
N ALA A 100 -10.89 -2.77 7.34
CA ALA A 100 -10.01 -3.29 8.37
C ALA A 100 -8.80 -3.97 7.69
N ALA A 101 -8.08 -3.20 6.87
CA ALA A 101 -6.97 -3.69 6.06
C ALA A 101 -5.69 -3.85 6.88
N LEU A 102 -4.93 -4.91 6.59
CA LEU A 102 -3.60 -5.16 7.10
C LEU A 102 -2.70 -5.64 5.95
N ALA A 103 -1.58 -4.98 5.72
CA ALA A 103 -0.55 -5.47 4.80
C ALA A 103 0.13 -6.70 5.42
N GLY A 104 -0.26 -7.89 4.96
CA GLY A 104 0.24 -9.17 5.46
C GLY A 104 1.59 -9.51 4.84
N LEU A 105 2.67 -9.26 5.60
CA LEU A 105 4.02 -9.73 5.28
C LEU A 105 4.18 -11.18 5.73
N LEU A 106 3.68 -12.12 4.91
CA LEU A 106 3.69 -13.56 5.18
C LEU A 106 5.08 -14.19 5.01
N GLU A 107 5.94 -13.59 4.19
CA GLU A 107 7.31 -14.03 3.94
C GLU A 107 8.30 -12.89 4.22
N PRO A 108 8.50 -12.52 5.50
CA PRO A 108 9.34 -11.37 5.88
C PRO A 108 10.80 -11.57 5.49
N ASP A 109 11.32 -12.80 5.54
CA ASP A 109 12.71 -13.12 5.20
C ASP A 109 13.04 -12.92 3.71
N ALA A 110 12.03 -12.73 2.86
CA ALA A 110 12.22 -12.46 1.44
C ALA A 110 12.57 -10.99 1.13
N PHE A 111 12.59 -10.12 2.15
CA PHE A 111 12.87 -8.70 2.02
C PHE A 111 13.99 -8.25 2.95
N ILE A 112 14.82 -7.34 2.46
CA ILE A 112 15.88 -6.69 3.22
C ILE A 112 15.74 -5.18 3.00
N TYR A 113 15.84 -4.43 4.09
CA TYR A 113 15.98 -2.98 4.07
C TYR A 113 17.40 -2.60 4.49
N ALA A 114 18.04 -1.74 3.71
CA ALA A 114 19.35 -1.19 4.02
C ALA A 114 19.30 0.34 3.95
N LYS A 115 19.96 0.99 4.90
CA LYS A 115 20.21 2.43 4.86
C LYS A 115 21.61 2.67 4.30
N VAL A 116 21.68 3.31 3.14
CA VAL A 116 22.92 3.75 2.50
C VAL A 116 23.28 5.12 3.06
N VAL A 117 24.54 5.28 3.46
CA VAL A 117 25.13 6.51 4.01
C VAL A 117 25.99 7.22 2.99
#